data_AF-A0A3D3I0V7-F1
#
_entry.id   AF-A0A3D3I0V7-F1
#
_cell.length_a   1.000
_cell.length_b   1.000
_cell.length_c   1.000
_cell.angle_alpha   90.00
_cell.angle_beta   90.00
_cell.angle_gamma   90.00
#
_symmetry.space_group_name_H-M   'P 1'
#
loop_
_entity.id
_entity.type
_entity.pdbx_description
1 polymer ?
#
loop_
_entity_poly.entity_id
_entity_poly.type
_entity_poly.pdbx_seq_one_letter_code
_entity_poly.pdbx_strand_id
1 'polypeptide(L)'
;QKARYVHAVAQAWLDHNWRADDWFSMPDDEVRARLLPITGVGPWTVDMFLIFGLHHPDVWPLGDLGIQNGLKRLVRPDLTAGDMAELGERWQPHRSLAARYIWKSLDNTPVS
;
A
#
# COMPACT_ATOMS: atom_id res chain seq x y z
N GLN A 1 7.17 21.05 -7.30
CA GLN A 1 6.59 20.40 -6.09
C GLN A 1 7.09 18.97 -5.90
N LYS A 2 6.95 18.05 -6.87
CA LYS A 2 7.42 16.65 -6.72
C LYS A 2 8.93 16.50 -6.44
N ALA A 3 9.78 17.31 -7.07
CA ALA A 3 11.22 17.30 -6.80
C ALA A 3 11.58 17.54 -5.32
N ARG A 4 10.77 18.37 -4.62
CA ARG A 4 10.94 18.64 -3.19
C ARG A 4 10.68 17.41 -2.32
N TYR A 5 9.72 16.55 -2.69
CA TYR A 5 9.40 15.34 -1.94
C TYR A 5 10.48 14.28 -2.09
N VAL A 6 11.01 14.12 -3.30
CA VAL A 6 12.16 13.23 -3.55
C VAL A 6 13.35 13.69 -2.70
N HIS A 7 13.64 14.99 -2.67
CA HIS A 7 14.69 15.53 -1.81
C HIS A 7 14.40 15.32 -0.32
N ALA A 8 13.15 15.48 0.14
CA ALA A 8 12.79 15.26 1.53
C ALA A 8 13.00 13.81 1.97
N VAL A 9 12.62 12.84 1.12
CA VAL A 9 12.88 11.41 1.37
C VAL A 9 14.37 11.13 1.41
N ALA A 10 15.14 11.64 0.44
CA ALA A 10 16.59 11.46 0.40
C ALA A 10 17.28 12.06 1.64
N GLN A 11 16.85 13.25 2.08
CA GLN A 11 17.39 13.89 3.28
C GLN A 11 17.08 13.08 4.53
N ALA A 12 15.83 12.64 4.72
CA ALA A 12 15.44 11.79 5.85
C ALA A 12 16.26 10.49 5.90
N TRP A 13 16.52 9.89 4.74
CA TRP A 13 17.35 8.69 4.63
C TRP A 13 18.77 8.91 5.15
N LEU A 14 19.38 10.05 4.83
CA LEU A 14 20.72 10.42 5.27
C LEU A 14 20.74 10.78 6.77
N ASP A 15 19.79 11.60 7.22
CA ASP A 15 19.72 12.11 8.60
C ASP A 15 19.55 10.99 9.62
N HIS A 16 18.76 9.97 9.29
CA HIS A 16 18.51 8.84 10.18
C HIS A 16 19.46 7.65 9.97
N ASN A 17 20.37 7.73 8.99
CA ASN A 17 21.29 6.64 8.64
C ASN A 17 20.59 5.28 8.40
N TRP A 18 19.43 5.31 7.73
CA TRP A 18 18.58 4.14 7.50
C TRP A 18 19.18 3.04 6.62
N ARG A 19 20.37 3.27 6.06
CA ARG A 19 21.12 2.29 5.28
C ARG A 19 21.49 1.04 6.08
N ALA A 20 21.64 1.17 7.40
CA ALA A 20 22.02 0.06 8.28
C ALA A 20 20.83 -0.79 8.75
N ASP A 21 19.60 -0.32 8.52
CA ASP A 21 18.39 -0.98 9.02
C ASP A 21 17.96 -2.11 8.08
N ASP A 22 17.43 -3.19 8.65
CA ASP A 22 16.79 -4.25 7.89
C ASP A 22 15.32 -3.92 7.65
N TRP A 23 15.06 -3.19 6.55
CA TRP A 23 13.71 -2.80 6.15
C TRP A 23 12.84 -3.99 5.71
N PHE A 24 13.43 -5.08 5.22
CA PHE A 24 12.65 -6.22 4.70
C PHE A 24 12.03 -7.07 5.80
N SER A 25 12.63 -7.04 7.00
CA SER A 25 12.10 -7.73 8.19
C SER A 25 11.34 -6.78 9.13
N MET A 26 11.26 -5.49 8.80
CA MET A 26 10.66 -4.47 9.65
C MET A 26 9.14 -4.61 9.67
N PRO A 27 8.46 -4.53 10.83
CA PRO A 27 7.00 -4.54 10.88
C PRO A 27 6.36 -3.35 10.16
N ASP A 28 5.18 -3.54 9.55
CA ASP A 28 4.42 -2.49 8.83
C ASP A 28 4.26 -1.20 9.64
N ASP A 29 3.90 -1.32 10.92
CA ASP A 29 3.66 -0.17 11.79
C ASP A 29 4.92 0.66 12.03
N GLU A 30 6.09 0.01 12.07
CA GLU A 30 7.37 0.69 12.23
C GLU A 30 7.78 1.41 10.94
N VAL A 31 7.59 0.78 9.78
CA VAL A 31 7.78 1.41 8.47
C VAL A 31 6.87 2.64 8.33
N ARG A 32 5.59 2.52 8.73
CA ARG A 32 4.63 3.63 8.73
C ARG A 32 5.07 4.77 9.64
N ALA A 33 5.49 4.47 10.86
CA ALA A 33 5.95 5.47 11.83
C ALA A 33 7.17 6.25 11.31
N ARG A 34 8.06 5.59 10.57
CA ARG A 34 9.26 6.21 9.98
C ARG A 34 8.95 7.06 8.74
N LEU A 35 8.06 6.59 7.86
CA LEU A 35 7.85 7.21 6.55
C LEU A 35 6.76 8.29 6.54
N LEU A 36 5.68 8.14 7.33
CA LEU A 36 4.57 9.11 7.36
C LEU A 36 4.98 10.55 7.75
N PRO A 37 5.97 10.79 8.62
CA PRO A 37 6.41 12.15 8.94
C PRO A 37 7.10 12.87 7.77
N ILE A 38 7.56 12.14 6.74
CA ILE A 38 8.29 12.75 5.62
C ILE A 38 7.33 13.55 4.75
N THR A 39 7.66 14.82 4.52
CA THR A 39 6.80 15.70 3.70
C THR A 39 6.60 15.15 2.29
N GLY A 40 5.34 14.91 1.93
CA GLY A 40 4.96 14.37 0.61
C GLY A 40 4.76 12.86 0.59
N VAL A 41 5.00 12.16 1.70
CA VAL A 41 4.67 10.75 1.89
C VAL A 41 3.35 10.66 2.67
N GLY A 42 2.36 10.01 2.08
CA GLY A 42 1.06 9.76 2.73
C GLY A 42 0.80 8.26 2.92
N PRO A 43 -0.29 7.88 3.61
CA PRO A 43 -0.63 6.48 3.88
C PRO A 43 -0.62 5.59 2.64
N TRP A 44 -1.23 6.06 1.54
CA TRP A 44 -1.23 5.34 0.26
C TRP A 44 0.20 5.08 -0.26
N THR A 45 1.09 6.08 -0.20
CA THR A 45 2.48 5.93 -0.63
C THR A 45 3.22 4.88 0.20
N VAL A 46 2.97 4.85 1.52
CA VAL A 46 3.54 3.86 2.41
C VAL A 46 3.01 2.46 2.09
N ASP A 47 1.70 2.32 1.85
CA ASP A 47 1.13 1.03 1.43
C ASP A 47 1.77 0.52 0.14
N MET A 48 1.95 1.39 -0.86
CA MET A 48 2.61 1.01 -2.10
C MET A 48 4.06 0.58 -1.87
N PHE A 49 4.78 1.26 -0.98
CA PHE A 49 6.14 0.90 -0.63
C PHE A 49 6.22 -0.44 0.11
N LEU A 50 5.33 -0.71 1.06
CA LEU A 50 5.25 -1.99 1.76
C LEU A 50 4.97 -3.14 0.76
N ILE A 51 4.02 -2.96 -0.16
CA ILE A 51 3.61 -3.99 -1.12
C ILE A 51 4.67 -4.23 -2.20
N PHE A 52 5.18 -3.17 -2.83
CA PHE A 52 6.02 -3.28 -4.04
C PHE A 52 7.52 -3.07 -3.77
N GLY A 53 7.86 -2.30 -2.74
CA GLY A 53 9.26 -2.08 -2.34
C GLY A 53 9.75 -3.19 -1.41
N LEU A 54 9.03 -3.42 -0.32
CA LEU A 54 9.42 -4.37 0.73
C LEU A 54 8.80 -5.76 0.57
N HIS A 55 7.81 -5.92 -0.31
CA HIS A 55 7.13 -7.19 -0.58
C HIS A 55 6.44 -7.80 0.64
N HIS A 56 5.95 -6.96 1.56
CA HIS A 56 5.18 -7.45 2.70
C HIS A 56 3.89 -8.12 2.23
N PRO A 57 3.56 -9.32 2.73
CA PRO A 57 2.46 -10.12 2.17
C PRO A 57 1.07 -9.64 2.62
N ASP A 58 0.98 -8.90 3.73
CA ASP A 58 -0.27 -8.69 4.46
C ASP A 58 -0.71 -7.22 4.60
N VAL A 59 -0.40 -6.40 3.59
CA VAL A 59 -0.85 -5.00 3.52
C VAL A 59 -2.22 -4.92 2.84
N TRP A 60 -3.17 -4.20 3.46
CA TRP A 60 -4.49 -3.91 2.89
C TRP A 60 -4.67 -2.43 2.54
N PRO A 61 -4.49 -2.03 1.26
CA PRO A 61 -4.51 -0.63 0.85
C PRO A 61 -5.94 -0.11 0.61
N LEU A 62 -6.79 -0.13 1.64
CA LEU A 62 -8.21 0.25 1.54
C LEU A 62 -8.41 1.72 1.07
N GLY A 63 -7.43 2.59 1.30
CA GLY A 63 -7.46 3.97 0.82
C GLY A 63 -7.27 4.12 -0.70
N ASP A 64 -6.91 3.07 -1.41
CA ASP A 64 -6.72 3.08 -2.85
C ASP A 64 -8.06 3.00 -3.60
N LEU A 65 -8.29 3.96 -4.51
CA LEU A 65 -9.53 4.01 -5.31
C LEU A 65 -9.66 2.82 -6.27
N GLY A 66 -8.55 2.27 -6.76
CA GLY A 66 -8.55 1.06 -7.57
C GLY A 66 -9.08 -0.14 -6.77
N ILE A 67 -8.63 -0.32 -5.53
CA ILE A 67 -9.17 -1.35 -4.63
C ILE A 67 -10.65 -1.14 -4.37
N GLN A 68 -11.06 0.07 -3.99
CA GLN A 68 -12.47 0.36 -3.71
C GLN A 68 -13.38 0.11 -4.92
N ASN A 69 -12.95 0.55 -6.11
CA ASN A 69 -13.70 0.34 -7.35
C ASN A 69 -13.70 -1.12 -7.80
N GLY A 70 -12.58 -1.82 -7.65
CA GLY A 70 -12.46 -3.25 -7.94
C GLY A 70 -13.39 -4.09 -7.07
N LEU A 71 -13.41 -3.84 -5.76
CA LEU A 71 -14.33 -4.50 -4.83
C LEU A 71 -15.80 -4.23 -5.18
N LYS A 72 -16.14 -2.97 -5.49
CA LYS A 72 -17.50 -2.61 -5.90
C LYS A 72 -17.95 -3.31 -7.17
N ARG A 73 -17.02 -3.53 -8.12
CA ARG A 73 -17.28 -4.27 -9.36
C ARG A 73 -17.38 -5.78 -9.15
N LEU A 74 -16.53 -6.35 -8.29
CA LEU A 74 -16.43 -7.79 -8.06
C LEU A 74 -17.50 -8.34 -7.11
N VAL A 75 -17.93 -7.54 -6.13
CA VAL A 75 -18.84 -7.97 -5.06
C VAL A 75 -20.21 -7.34 -5.21
N ARG A 76 -20.32 -6.02 -4.96
CA ARG A 76 -21.54 -5.22 -5.15
C ARG A 76 -21.25 -3.72 -5.10
N PRO A 77 -22.01 -2.87 -5.81
CA PRO A 77 -21.69 -1.44 -5.96
C PRO A 77 -21.85 -0.60 -4.69
N ASP A 78 -22.66 -1.05 -3.72
CA ASP A 78 -23.04 -0.35 -2.48
C ASP A 78 -22.14 -0.66 -1.28
N LEU A 79 -20.99 -1.33 -1.49
CA LEU A 79 -20.05 -1.62 -0.41
C LEU A 79 -19.60 -0.34 0.31
N THR A 80 -19.69 -0.38 1.65
CA THR A 80 -19.14 0.65 2.55
C THR A 80 -17.67 0.40 2.83
N ALA A 81 -16.97 1.39 3.38
CA ALA A 81 -15.58 1.21 3.82
C ALA A 81 -15.45 0.11 4.90
N GLY A 82 -16.47 -0.05 5.76
CA GLY A 82 -16.52 -1.12 6.76
C GLY A 82 -16.63 -2.50 6.13
N ASP A 83 -17.53 -2.68 5.14
CA ASP A 83 -17.64 -3.94 4.41
C ASP A 83 -16.32 -4.30 3.70
N MET A 84 -15.66 -3.31 3.09
CA MET A 84 -14.38 -3.52 2.40
C MET A 84 -13.23 -3.85 3.37
N ALA A 85 -13.25 -3.30 4.58
CA ALA A 85 -12.30 -3.66 5.62
C ALA A 85 -12.51 -5.11 6.07
N GLU A 86 -13.76 -5.52 6.33
CA GLU A 86 -14.09 -6.90 6.72
C GLU A 86 -13.73 -7.92 5.62
N LEU A 87 -13.98 -7.58 4.35
CA LEU A 87 -13.55 -8.41 3.21
C LEU A 87 -12.03 -8.60 3.20
N GLY A 88 -11.28 -7.53 3.50
CA GLY A 88 -9.83 -7.55 3.63
C GLY A 88 -9.33 -8.58 4.63
N GLU A 89 -9.96 -8.68 5.80
CA GLU A 89 -9.57 -9.61 6.86
C GLU A 89 -9.61 -11.08 6.42
N ARG A 90 -10.50 -11.44 5.49
CA ARG A 90 -10.62 -12.81 4.97
C ARG A 90 -9.43 -13.27 4.14
N TRP A 91 -8.60 -12.34 3.68
CA TRP A 91 -7.42 -12.62 2.87
C TRP A 91 -6.11 -12.61 3.66
N GLN A 92 -6.15 -12.46 4.98
CA GLN A 92 -4.95 -12.64 5.80
C GLN A 92 -4.41 -14.08 5.65
N PRO A 93 -3.08 -14.26 5.66
CA PRO A 93 -2.01 -13.25 5.79
C PRO A 93 -1.49 -12.74 4.41
N HIS A 94 -2.33 -12.76 3.38
CA HIS A 94 -1.96 -12.50 1.98
C HIS A 94 -2.77 -11.34 1.36
N ARG A 95 -3.13 -10.34 2.15
CA ARG A 95 -3.93 -9.19 1.70
C ARG A 95 -3.29 -8.42 0.53
N SER A 96 -1.96 -8.38 0.46
CA SER A 96 -1.25 -7.75 -0.66
C SER A 96 -1.40 -8.54 -1.97
N LEU A 97 -1.49 -9.86 -1.90
CA LEU A 97 -1.78 -10.69 -3.08
C LEU A 97 -3.20 -10.45 -3.57
N ALA A 98 -4.18 -10.41 -2.66
CA ALA A 98 -5.56 -10.10 -2.99
C ALA A 98 -5.69 -8.71 -3.67
N ALA A 99 -5.03 -7.69 -3.11
CA ALA A 99 -4.98 -6.35 -3.69
C ALA A 99 -4.44 -6.36 -5.13
N ARG A 100 -3.38 -7.12 -5.40
CA ARG A 100 -2.82 -7.28 -6.76
C ARG A 100 -3.80 -7.92 -7.74
N TYR A 101 -4.56 -8.93 -7.33
CA TYR A 101 -5.60 -9.52 -8.17
C TYR A 101 -6.77 -8.56 -8.42
N ILE A 102 -7.15 -7.77 -7.41
CA ILE A 102 -8.21 -6.76 -7.56
C ILE A 102 -7.78 -5.69 -8.57
N TRP A 103 -6.56 -5.15 -8.46
CA TRP A 103 -6.03 -4.23 -9.47
C TRP A 103 -5.99 -4.87 -10.86
N LYS A 104 -5.53 -6.12 -10.96
CA LYS A 104 -5.51 -6.85 -12.24
C LYS A 104 -6.89 -7.01 -12.85
N SER A 105 -7.93 -7.20 -12.03
CA SER A 105 -9.32 -7.34 -12.51
C SER A 105 -9.88 -6.06 -13.15
N LEU A 106 -9.27 -4.90 -12.87
CA LEU A 106 -9.64 -3.62 -13.47
C LEU A 106 -8.93 -3.39 -14.81
N ASP A 107 -7.87 -4.15 -15.12
CA ASP A 107 -7.26 -4.12 -16.44
C ASP A 107 -8.25 -4.71 -17.45
N ASN A 108 -8.66 -3.93 -18.44
CA ASN A 108 -9.50 -4.41 -19.55
C ASN A 108 -8.71 -5.22 -20.59
N THR A 109 -7.57 -5.82 -20.22
CA THR A 109 -6.81 -6.66 -21.14
C THR A 109 -7.54 -7.99 -21.28
N PRO A 110 -8.06 -8.35 -22.48
CA PRO A 110 -8.64 -9.66 -22.71
C PRO A 110 -7.59 -10.73 -22.38
N VAL A 111 -8.00 -11.80 -21.73
CA VAL A 111 -7.15 -12.98 -21.60
C VAL A 111 -7.04 -13.57 -23.00
N SER A 112 -5.87 -13.40 -23.63
CA SER A 112 -5.52 -14.03 -24.90
C SER A 112 -5.29 -15.52 -24.73
#